data_AF-A0A2N3BXA4-F1
#
_entry.id   AF-A0A2N3BXA4-F1
#
_cell.length_a   1.000
_cell.length_b   1.000
_cell.length_c   1.000
_cell.angle_alpha   90.00
_cell.angle_beta   90.00
_cell.angle_gamma   90.00
#
_symmetry.space_group_name_H-M   'P 1'
#
loop_
_entity.id
_entity.type
_entity.pdbx_description
1 polymer ?
#
loop_
_entity_poly.entity_id
_entity_poly.type
_entity_poly.pdbx_seq_one_letter_code
_entity_poly.pdbx_strand_id
1 'polypeptide(L)'
;VDRAETAVERQRVALADARRRLAETELRAGFAGVLSGVTAVAGGLVTKNEKLGELIDPAALEVAFRVSTTQYARLIDAGGALMRLPIEAVLDVYGAELVAQGVLARVDAAVGAGLSGRLVFATLDDPRGFRPGDFVTLRIEEPPLDGVAEVPAAAIGTDDTVLVLGPEDRLRAAPAELLRRQGDRAIIRVGALAGREIVTERSPLLGAGIKVRPIRATAGARVGDAAMTAPDEAAAIVGEMIDLTPERRAGLVAFVEQSRQMPAEAKARVLAALRETRVPAEIVRRIEARMGG
;
A
#
# COMPACT_ATOMS: atom_id res chain seq x y z
N VAL A 1 39.38 -59.14 22.46
CA VAL A 1 38.41 -58.26 23.15
C VAL A 1 37.68 -57.39 22.13
N ASP A 2 38.41 -56.80 21.17
CA ASP A 2 37.90 -55.92 20.10
C ASP A 2 36.73 -56.46 19.24
N ARG A 3 36.66 -57.77 18.97
CA ARG A 3 35.58 -58.35 18.15
C ARG A 3 34.22 -58.31 18.85
N ALA A 4 34.18 -58.57 20.16
CA ALA A 4 32.95 -58.55 20.93
C ALA A 4 32.44 -57.11 21.08
N GLU A 5 33.35 -56.16 21.30
CA GLU A 5 33.03 -54.74 21.39
C GLU A 5 32.50 -54.19 20.05
N THR A 6 33.17 -54.52 18.94
CA THR A 6 32.69 -54.16 17.59
C THR A 6 31.30 -54.74 17.29
N ALA A 7 31.03 -55.98 17.73
CA ALA A 7 29.72 -56.60 17.56
C ALA A 7 28.63 -55.87 18.35
N VAL A 8 28.92 -55.47 19.59
CA VAL A 8 28.00 -54.67 20.42
C VAL A 8 27.74 -53.30 19.78
N GLU A 9 28.77 -52.62 19.29
CA GLU A 9 28.61 -51.33 18.60
C GLU A 9 27.72 -51.44 17.36
N ARG A 10 27.89 -52.48 16.54
CA ARG A 10 27.01 -52.74 15.39
C ARG A 10 25.55 -52.93 15.80
N GLN A 11 25.29 -53.66 16.88
CA GLN A 11 23.93 -53.84 17.38
C GLN A 11 23.33 -52.55 17.93
N ARG A 12 24.15 -51.68 18.56
CA ARG A 12 23.72 -50.34 18.99
C ARG A 12 23.32 -49.46 17.82
N VAL A 13 24.10 -49.46 16.73
CA VAL A 13 23.76 -48.73 15.50
C VAL A 13 22.47 -49.27 14.88
N ALA A 14 22.31 -50.59 14.76
CA ALA A 14 21.09 -51.20 14.22
C ALA A 14 19.84 -50.83 15.05
N LEU A 15 19.96 -50.83 16.38
CA LEU A 15 18.88 -50.40 17.28
C LEU A 15 18.56 -48.90 17.12
N ALA A 16 19.57 -48.05 17.01
CA ALA A 16 19.39 -46.62 16.81
C ALA A 16 18.69 -46.31 15.47
N ASP A 17 19.07 -47.03 14.40
CA ASP A 17 18.45 -46.89 13.09
C ASP A 17 17.00 -47.40 13.09
N ALA A 18 16.71 -48.53 13.75
CA ALA A 18 15.35 -49.02 13.89
C ALA A 18 14.44 -48.04 14.68
N ARG A 19 14.97 -47.42 15.73
CA ARG A 19 14.28 -46.37 16.50
C ARG A 19 14.02 -45.12 15.65
N ARG A 20 15.00 -44.70 14.83
CA ARG A 20 14.84 -43.57 13.92
C ARG A 20 13.73 -43.84 12.90
N ARG A 21 13.73 -45.03 12.27
CA ARG A 21 12.68 -45.44 11.32
C ARG A 21 11.29 -45.46 11.94
N LEU A 22 11.17 -45.91 13.19
CA LEU A 22 9.90 -45.86 13.92
C LEU A 22 9.46 -44.42 14.17
N ALA A 23 10.36 -43.53 14.60
CA ALA A 23 10.03 -42.12 14.81
C ALA A 23 9.61 -41.41 13.51
N GLU A 24 10.24 -41.76 12.38
CA GLU A 24 9.87 -41.24 11.04
C GLU A 24 8.47 -41.68 10.57
N THR A 25 7.80 -42.63 11.24
CA THR A 25 6.40 -42.99 10.94
C THR A 25 5.40 -41.99 11.50
N GLU A 26 5.80 -41.15 12.45
CA GLU A 26 4.99 -40.07 12.99
C GLU A 26 5.52 -38.72 12.53
N LEU A 27 4.82 -38.10 11.58
CA LEU A 27 5.11 -36.75 11.12
C LEU A 27 4.40 -35.73 12.01
N ARG A 28 5.19 -34.98 12.79
CA ARG A 28 4.70 -33.88 13.62
C ARG A 28 5.04 -32.54 12.97
N ALA A 29 4.13 -31.57 13.08
CA ALA A 29 4.38 -30.20 12.65
C ALA A 29 5.55 -29.59 13.46
N GLY A 30 6.49 -28.94 12.77
CA GLY A 30 7.64 -28.29 13.41
C GLY A 30 7.29 -26.99 14.14
N PHE A 31 6.13 -26.41 13.83
CA PHE A 31 5.62 -25.17 14.42
C PHE A 31 4.08 -25.15 14.37
N ALA A 32 3.46 -24.23 15.10
CA ALA A 32 2.02 -24.02 15.05
C ALA A 32 1.65 -23.25 13.77
N GLY A 33 0.65 -23.74 13.02
CA GLY A 33 0.28 -23.10 11.76
C GLY A 33 -1.00 -23.68 11.17
N VAL A 34 -1.31 -23.23 9.95
CA VAL A 34 -2.46 -23.66 9.16
C VAL A 34 -1.99 -24.57 8.03
N LEU A 35 -2.65 -25.71 7.86
CA LEU A 35 -2.37 -26.62 6.75
C LEU A 35 -3.09 -26.18 5.48
N SER A 36 -2.39 -26.24 4.35
CA SER A 36 -2.92 -26.00 3.01
C SER A 36 -2.49 -27.13 2.06
N GLY A 37 -3.28 -27.37 1.01
CA GLY A 37 -2.94 -28.34 -0.04
C GLY A 37 -2.71 -29.76 0.48
N VAL A 38 -3.47 -30.21 1.48
CA VAL A 38 -3.30 -31.54 2.08
C VAL A 38 -3.68 -32.62 1.09
N THR A 39 -2.74 -33.50 0.76
CA THR A 39 -2.92 -34.64 -0.15
C THR A 39 -3.05 -35.96 0.60
N ALA A 40 -2.64 -36.00 1.88
CA ALA A 40 -2.70 -37.20 2.70
C ALA A 40 -4.15 -37.63 2.99
N VAL A 41 -4.44 -38.91 2.77
CA VAL A 41 -5.73 -39.55 3.04
C VAL A 41 -5.53 -40.80 3.90
N ALA A 42 -6.49 -41.08 4.78
CA ALA A 42 -6.44 -42.25 5.64
C ALA A 42 -6.39 -43.54 4.80
N GLY A 43 -5.40 -44.39 5.08
CA GLY A 43 -5.15 -45.63 4.32
C GLY A 43 -4.40 -45.42 2.99
N GLY A 44 -4.05 -44.19 2.63
CA GLY A 44 -3.19 -43.91 1.48
C GLY A 44 -1.76 -44.37 1.72
N LEU A 45 -1.11 -44.91 0.68
CA LEU A 45 0.31 -45.21 0.70
C LEU A 45 1.09 -43.93 0.39
N VAL A 46 2.03 -43.57 1.26
CA VAL A 46 2.92 -42.41 1.06
C VAL A 46 4.33 -42.88 0.71
N THR A 47 4.97 -42.16 -0.19
CA THR A 47 6.34 -42.43 -0.62
C THR A 47 7.35 -41.52 0.10
N LYS A 48 8.62 -41.94 0.13
CA LYS A 48 9.68 -41.13 0.73
C LYS A 48 9.82 -39.81 -0.05
N ASN A 49 9.88 -38.69 0.69
CA ASN A 49 9.96 -37.33 0.15
C ASN A 49 8.69 -36.83 -0.57
N GLU A 50 7.57 -37.52 -0.41
CA GLU A 50 6.28 -37.04 -0.92
C GLU A 50 5.80 -35.81 -0.14
N LYS A 51 5.33 -34.79 -0.86
CA LYS A 51 4.74 -33.59 -0.25
C LYS A 51 3.29 -33.89 0.14
N LEU A 52 3.04 -33.94 1.45
CA LEU A 52 1.72 -34.22 2.01
C LEU A 52 0.85 -32.97 2.19
N GLY A 53 1.46 -31.79 2.14
CA GLY A 53 0.80 -30.49 2.31
C GLY A 53 1.81 -29.39 2.58
N GLU A 54 1.29 -28.20 2.85
CA GLU A 54 2.04 -27.01 3.26
C GLU A 54 1.58 -26.57 4.64
N LEU A 55 2.54 -26.33 5.54
CA LEU A 55 2.27 -25.75 6.85
C LEU A 55 2.65 -24.27 6.79
N ILE A 56 1.69 -23.39 7.03
CA ILE A 56 1.84 -21.94 6.92
C ILE A 56 1.74 -21.34 8.32
N ASP A 57 2.71 -20.51 8.72
CA ASP A 57 2.60 -19.71 9.94
C ASP A 57 1.85 -18.40 9.63
N PRO A 58 0.61 -18.22 10.15
CA PRO A 58 -0.15 -17.01 9.89
C PRO A 58 0.41 -15.77 10.62
N ALA A 59 1.31 -15.94 11.59
CA ALA A 59 1.93 -14.83 12.31
C ALA A 59 3.22 -14.33 11.65
N ALA A 60 3.83 -15.12 10.75
CA ALA A 60 5.09 -14.80 10.10
C ALA A 60 4.90 -14.62 8.59
N LEU A 61 4.23 -13.54 8.19
CA LEU A 61 4.01 -13.20 6.79
C LEU A 61 4.98 -12.13 6.29
N GLU A 62 5.46 -12.33 5.06
CA GLU A 62 6.25 -11.35 4.32
C GLU A 62 5.50 -10.85 3.09
N VAL A 63 5.67 -9.56 2.77
CA VAL A 63 5.23 -8.99 1.50
C VAL A 63 6.44 -8.84 0.59
N ALA A 64 6.37 -9.47 -0.58
CA ALA A 64 7.38 -9.35 -1.62
C ALA A 64 6.93 -8.31 -2.66
N PHE A 65 7.77 -7.31 -2.93
CA PHE A 65 7.46 -6.23 -3.86
C PHE A 65 8.69 -5.81 -4.66
N ARG A 66 8.47 -5.25 -5.85
CA ARG A 66 9.55 -4.76 -6.72
C ARG A 66 9.62 -3.25 -6.73
N VAL A 67 10.84 -2.75 -6.65
CA VAL A 67 11.15 -1.32 -6.75
C VAL A 67 12.14 -1.06 -7.88
N SER A 68 12.03 0.11 -8.52
CA SER A 68 13.04 0.56 -9.49
C SER A 68 14.38 0.83 -8.80
N THR A 69 15.47 0.88 -9.58
CA THR A 69 16.81 1.19 -9.04
C THR A 69 16.86 2.55 -8.33
N THR A 70 16.13 3.56 -8.85
CA THR A 70 16.07 4.89 -8.27
C THR A 70 15.29 4.94 -6.96
N GLN A 71 14.23 4.14 -6.82
CA GLN A 71 13.51 3.97 -5.56
C GLN A 71 14.35 3.18 -4.56
N TYR A 72 14.99 2.09 -5.00
CA TYR A 72 15.84 1.28 -4.14
C TYR A 72 16.99 2.08 -3.51
N ALA A 73 17.59 2.99 -4.27
CA ALA A 73 18.62 3.90 -3.76
C ALA A 73 18.17 4.75 -2.56
N ARG A 74 16.86 4.92 -2.35
CA ARG A 74 16.28 5.66 -1.21
C ARG A 74 16.01 4.78 0.00
N LEU A 75 15.98 3.46 -0.19
CA LEU A 75 15.74 2.49 0.87
C LEU A 75 17.05 1.97 1.50
N ILE A 76 18.20 2.36 0.95
CA ILE A 76 19.51 1.98 1.46
C ILE A 76 20.19 3.14 2.21
N ASP A 77 21.04 2.80 3.16
CA ASP A 77 21.89 3.77 3.85
C ASP A 77 23.14 4.14 3.02
N ALA A 78 23.98 5.01 3.57
CA ALA A 78 25.24 5.43 2.94
C ALA A 78 26.25 4.28 2.75
N GLY A 79 26.10 3.18 3.49
CA GLY A 79 26.91 1.96 3.35
C GLY A 79 26.33 0.97 2.33
N GLY A 80 25.17 1.26 1.73
CA GLY A 80 24.49 0.39 0.78
C GLY A 80 23.66 -0.73 1.42
N ALA A 81 23.50 -0.72 2.73
CA ALA A 81 22.65 -1.68 3.44
C ALA A 81 21.19 -1.23 3.42
N LEU A 82 20.26 -2.18 3.34
CA LEU A 82 18.83 -1.88 3.39
C LEU A 82 18.47 -1.33 4.77
N MET A 83 17.87 -0.14 4.81
CA MET A 83 17.40 0.47 6.04
C MET A 83 16.17 -0.27 6.57
N ARG A 84 16.08 -0.41 7.90
CA ARG A 84 14.90 -0.95 8.57
C ARG A 84 13.84 0.15 8.70
N LEU A 85 13.16 0.42 7.59
CA LEU A 85 12.10 1.43 7.52
C LEU A 85 10.74 0.82 7.92
N PRO A 86 9.88 1.58 8.63
CA PRO A 86 8.53 1.15 8.90
C PRO A 86 7.70 1.15 7.62
N ILE A 87 6.79 0.19 7.55
CA ILE A 87 5.88 0.00 6.41
C ILE A 87 4.47 -0.24 6.91
N GLU A 88 3.51 0.16 6.09
CA GLU A 88 2.09 -0.14 6.24
C GLU A 88 1.63 -0.91 5.00
N ALA A 89 1.18 -2.15 5.21
CA ALA A 89 0.58 -2.97 4.17
C ALA A 89 -0.94 -2.84 4.26
N VAL A 90 -1.54 -2.44 3.15
CA VAL A 90 -2.96 -2.16 3.02
C VAL A 90 -3.58 -3.13 2.02
N LEU A 91 -4.61 -3.84 2.46
CA LEU A 91 -5.40 -4.73 1.65
C LEU A 91 -6.85 -4.23 1.62
N ASP A 92 -7.35 -3.88 0.44
CA ASP A 92 -8.76 -3.52 0.25
C ASP A 92 -9.53 -4.73 -0.29
N VAL A 93 -10.43 -5.27 0.54
CA VAL A 93 -11.32 -6.38 0.17
C VAL A 93 -12.77 -5.94 0.35
N TYR A 94 -13.47 -5.70 -0.76
CA TYR A 94 -14.91 -5.40 -0.81
C TYR A 94 -15.34 -4.23 0.12
N GLY A 95 -14.50 -3.20 0.27
CA GLY A 95 -14.78 -2.03 1.09
C GLY A 95 -14.45 -2.19 2.57
N ALA A 96 -13.79 -3.28 2.96
CA ALA A 96 -13.10 -3.40 4.23
C ALA A 96 -11.58 -3.25 3.98
N GLU A 97 -10.97 -2.27 4.64
CA GLU A 97 -9.53 -2.06 4.60
C GLU A 97 -8.88 -2.84 5.76
N LEU A 98 -8.04 -3.81 5.42
CA LEU A 98 -7.15 -4.47 6.36
C LEU A 98 -5.80 -3.79 6.30
N VAL A 99 -5.27 -3.45 7.47
CA VAL A 99 -3.99 -2.75 7.61
C VAL A 99 -3.10 -3.56 8.55
N ALA A 100 -1.88 -3.84 8.10
CA ALA A 100 -0.83 -4.42 8.92
C ALA A 100 0.40 -3.51 8.89
N GLN A 101 1.00 -3.29 10.06
CA GLN A 101 2.27 -2.61 10.18
C GLN A 101 3.41 -3.60 9.96
N GLY A 102 4.63 -3.11 9.77
CA GLY A 102 5.79 -3.97 9.67
C GLY A 102 7.07 -3.21 9.42
N VAL A 103 8.09 -3.92 8.94
CA VAL A 103 9.39 -3.34 8.60
C VAL A 103 9.97 -3.93 7.33
N LEU A 104 10.77 -3.14 6.61
CA LEU A 104 11.65 -3.66 5.58
C LEU A 104 12.63 -4.66 6.18
N ALA A 105 12.72 -5.85 5.57
CA ALA A 105 13.46 -6.97 6.11
C ALA A 105 14.71 -7.29 5.28
N ARG A 106 14.55 -7.48 3.96
CA ARG A 106 15.66 -7.91 3.10
C ARG A 106 15.43 -7.57 1.63
N VAL A 107 16.53 -7.55 0.89
CA VAL A 107 16.55 -7.50 -0.58
C VAL A 107 16.95 -8.87 -1.10
N ASP A 108 16.39 -9.26 -2.25
CA ASP A 108 16.83 -10.47 -2.94
C ASP A 108 18.29 -10.33 -3.40
N ALA A 109 19.06 -11.42 -3.28
CA ALA A 109 20.48 -11.43 -3.62
C ALA A 109 20.72 -11.37 -5.14
N ALA A 110 19.72 -11.74 -5.95
CA ALA A 110 19.84 -11.76 -7.39
C ALA A 110 18.87 -10.77 -8.05
N VAL A 111 19.36 -10.05 -9.07
CA VAL A 111 18.48 -9.41 -10.04
C VAL A 111 18.02 -10.52 -10.98
N GLY A 112 16.75 -10.88 -10.94
CA GLY A 112 16.22 -11.94 -11.80
C GLY A 112 16.48 -11.63 -13.28
N ALA A 113 16.88 -12.63 -14.05
CA ALA A 113 17.22 -12.46 -15.46
C ALA A 113 16.03 -11.86 -16.24
N GLY A 114 16.26 -10.76 -16.96
CA GLY A 114 15.23 -10.09 -17.76
C GLY A 114 14.23 -9.24 -16.95
N LEU A 115 14.43 -9.09 -15.64
CA LEU A 115 13.57 -8.27 -14.79
C LEU A 115 14.23 -6.92 -14.49
N SER A 116 13.48 -5.84 -14.62
CA SER A 116 13.90 -4.51 -14.19
C SER A 116 13.56 -4.28 -12.71
N GLY A 117 14.46 -3.62 -12.00
CA GLY A 117 14.30 -3.33 -10.57
C GLY A 117 14.84 -4.42 -9.63
N ARG A 118 14.54 -4.28 -8.35
CA ARG A 118 14.99 -5.15 -7.26
C ARG A 118 13.80 -5.68 -6.49
N LEU A 119 13.86 -6.96 -6.12
CA LEU A 119 12.86 -7.60 -5.27
C LEU A 119 13.23 -7.34 -3.80
N VAL A 120 12.31 -6.77 -3.04
CA VAL A 120 12.45 -6.44 -1.63
C VAL A 120 11.33 -7.13 -0.86
N PHE A 121 11.62 -7.49 0.38
CA PHE A 121 10.72 -8.17 1.29
C PHE A 121 10.53 -7.30 2.53
N ALA A 122 9.28 -7.16 2.95
CA ALA A 122 8.88 -6.56 4.20
C ALA A 122 8.24 -7.62 5.10
N THR A 123 8.61 -7.66 6.38
CA THR A 123 7.94 -8.52 7.36
C THR A 123 6.76 -7.75 7.95
N LEU A 124 5.63 -8.41 8.11
CA LEU A 124 4.45 -7.84 8.75
C LEU A 124 4.40 -8.20 10.24
N ASP A 125 4.09 -7.21 11.07
CA ASP A 125 3.83 -7.37 12.50
C ASP A 125 2.33 -7.64 12.71
N ASP A 126 2.00 -8.76 13.35
CA ASP A 126 0.62 -9.20 13.64
C ASP A 126 -0.33 -9.10 12.42
N PRO A 127 -0.06 -9.84 11.32
CA PRO A 127 -0.77 -9.71 10.04
C PRO A 127 -2.17 -10.34 10.07
N ARG A 128 -3.02 -9.90 11.00
CA ARG A 128 -4.37 -10.45 11.20
C ARG A 128 -5.23 -10.25 9.96
N GLY A 129 -5.79 -11.35 9.47
CA GLY A 129 -6.67 -11.34 8.30
C GLY A 129 -5.93 -11.40 6.97
N PHE A 130 -4.62 -11.19 6.94
CA PHE A 130 -3.79 -11.40 5.74
C PHE A 130 -3.53 -12.89 5.53
N ARG A 131 -3.39 -13.28 4.26
CA ARG A 131 -3.08 -14.63 3.83
C ARG A 131 -2.02 -14.61 2.72
N PRO A 132 -1.24 -15.69 2.58
CA PRO A 132 -0.39 -15.86 1.43
C PRO A 132 -1.19 -15.77 0.13
N GLY A 133 -0.72 -14.94 -0.80
CA GLY A 133 -1.38 -14.68 -2.08
C GLY A 133 -2.22 -13.39 -2.11
N ASP A 134 -2.43 -12.72 -0.98
CA ASP A 134 -3.10 -11.41 -0.96
C ASP A 134 -2.27 -10.36 -1.71
N PHE A 135 -2.96 -9.55 -2.52
CA PHE A 135 -2.35 -8.44 -3.24
C PHE A 135 -2.56 -7.14 -2.47
N VAL A 136 -1.46 -6.57 -1.97
CA VAL A 136 -1.49 -5.45 -1.02
C VAL A 136 -0.82 -4.22 -1.60
N THR A 137 -1.24 -3.05 -1.14
CA THR A 137 -0.52 -1.79 -1.34
C THR A 137 0.42 -1.57 -0.18
N LEU A 138 1.71 -1.38 -0.47
CA LEU A 138 2.72 -1.04 0.53
C LEU A 138 2.96 0.47 0.56
N ARG A 139 2.84 1.06 1.75
CA ARG A 139 3.31 2.41 2.05
C ARG A 139 4.57 2.28 2.88
N ILE A 140 5.64 2.97 2.47
CA ILE A 140 6.94 2.90 3.12
C ILE A 140 7.28 4.30 3.61
N GLU A 141 7.60 4.43 4.89
CA GLU A 141 8.02 5.69 5.48
C GLU A 141 9.53 5.89 5.22
N GLU A 142 9.85 6.76 4.27
CA GLU A 142 11.24 7.14 3.98
C GLU A 142 11.77 8.13 5.02
N PRO A 143 13.10 8.18 5.25
CA PRO A 143 13.70 9.22 6.09
C PRO A 143 13.31 10.64 5.61
N PRO A 144 13.13 11.59 6.55
CA PRO A 144 12.79 12.97 6.21
C PRO A 144 13.93 13.60 5.40
N LEU A 145 13.55 14.49 4.48
CA LEU A 145 14.50 15.27 3.71
C LEU A 145 14.65 16.66 4.31
N ASP A 146 15.88 17.03 4.66
CA ASP A 146 16.19 18.36 5.18
C ASP A 146 16.65 19.33 4.08
N GLY A 147 16.39 20.62 4.27
CA GLY A 147 16.85 21.67 3.36
C GLY A 147 16.24 21.57 1.95
N VAL A 148 14.99 21.12 1.87
CA VAL A 148 14.25 20.96 0.62
C VAL A 148 13.07 21.91 0.52
N ALA A 149 12.61 22.15 -0.70
CA ALA A 149 11.39 22.87 -1.00
C ALA A 149 10.51 22.01 -1.91
N GLU A 150 9.21 21.98 -1.60
CA GLU A 150 8.22 21.41 -2.48
C GLU A 150 7.72 22.49 -3.45
N VAL A 151 7.86 22.21 -4.74
CA VAL A 151 7.42 23.09 -5.83
C VAL A 151 6.48 22.32 -6.76
N PRO A 152 5.56 22.99 -7.48
CA PRO A 152 4.83 22.34 -8.55
C PRO A 152 5.80 21.75 -9.58
N ALA A 153 5.51 20.56 -10.10
CA ALA A 153 6.36 19.91 -11.10
C ALA A 153 6.53 20.76 -12.38
N ALA A 154 5.53 21.59 -12.70
CA ALA A 154 5.54 22.53 -13.83
C ALA A 154 6.51 23.73 -13.66
N ALA A 155 7.04 23.95 -12.45
CA ALA A 155 8.05 24.99 -12.19
C ALA A 155 9.44 24.59 -12.70
N ILE A 156 9.71 23.30 -12.86
CA ILE A 156 11.01 22.75 -13.23
C ILE A 156 11.05 22.53 -14.75
N GLY A 157 12.07 23.11 -15.39
CA GLY A 157 12.35 22.89 -16.81
C GLY A 157 12.84 21.48 -17.12
N THR A 158 12.83 21.12 -18.40
CA THR A 158 13.42 19.85 -18.89
C THR A 158 14.93 19.77 -18.70
N ASP A 159 15.57 20.91 -18.42
CA ASP A 159 17.01 21.08 -18.17
C ASP A 159 17.34 21.16 -16.66
N ASP A 160 16.42 20.74 -15.79
CA ASP A 160 16.53 20.83 -14.33
C ASP A 160 16.81 22.27 -13.83
N THR A 161 16.27 23.27 -14.52
CA THR A 161 16.33 24.67 -14.11
C THR A 161 14.98 25.19 -13.64
N VAL A 162 15.02 26.14 -12.71
CA VAL A 162 13.86 26.92 -12.26
C VAL A 162 14.04 28.38 -12.63
N LEU A 163 12.93 29.07 -12.90
CA LEU A 163 12.93 30.51 -13.11
C LEU A 163 12.71 31.21 -11.78
N VAL A 164 13.68 32.04 -11.40
CA VAL A 164 13.72 32.76 -10.13
C VAL A 164 13.52 34.25 -10.39
N LEU A 165 12.74 34.91 -9.54
CA LEU A 165 12.59 36.36 -9.59
C LEU A 165 13.89 37.04 -9.13
N GLY A 166 14.53 37.76 -10.05
CA GLY A 166 15.71 38.57 -9.79
C GLY A 166 15.36 40.04 -9.50
N PRO A 167 16.39 40.89 -9.31
CA PRO A 167 16.20 42.33 -9.16
C PRO A 167 15.50 42.95 -10.38
N GLU A 168 14.78 44.05 -10.15
CA GLU A 168 13.94 44.75 -11.14
C GLU A 168 12.80 43.90 -11.74
N ASP A 169 12.34 42.89 -10.99
CA ASP A 169 11.33 41.91 -11.41
C ASP A 169 11.70 41.15 -12.70
N ARG A 170 12.99 40.91 -12.92
CA ARG A 170 13.49 40.17 -14.08
C ARG A 170 13.77 38.71 -13.73
N LEU A 171 13.22 37.79 -14.51
CA LEU A 171 13.44 36.36 -14.33
C LEU A 171 14.89 35.97 -14.62
N ARG A 172 15.43 35.05 -13.83
CA ARG A 172 16.74 34.43 -14.04
C ARG A 172 16.60 32.93 -13.95
N ALA A 173 17.21 32.20 -14.89
CA ALA A 173 17.32 30.75 -14.77
C ALA A 173 18.34 30.42 -13.68
N ALA A 174 17.99 29.49 -12.81
CA ALA A 174 18.89 28.93 -11.80
C ALA A 174 18.80 27.40 -11.84
N PRO A 175 19.94 26.69 -11.68
CA PRO A 175 19.91 25.24 -11.57
C PRO A 175 19.16 24.81 -10.31
N ALA A 176 18.34 23.76 -10.41
CA ALA A 176 17.65 23.15 -9.29
C ALA A 176 18.03 21.67 -9.21
N GLU A 177 18.52 21.23 -8.06
CA GLU A 177 18.78 19.81 -7.82
C GLU A 177 17.44 19.12 -7.50
N LEU A 178 16.89 18.40 -8.48
CA LEU A 178 15.68 17.62 -8.32
C LEU A 178 15.95 16.36 -7.48
N LEU A 179 15.31 16.26 -6.32
CA LEU A 179 15.43 15.10 -5.44
C LEU A 179 14.32 14.09 -5.70
N ARG A 180 13.06 14.57 -5.81
CA ARG A 180 11.89 13.70 -6.01
C ARG A 180 10.85 14.35 -6.92
N ARG A 181 10.13 13.53 -7.67
CA ARG A 181 8.90 13.91 -8.37
C ARG A 181 7.76 13.06 -7.81
N GLN A 182 6.68 13.71 -7.38
CA GLN A 182 5.53 13.12 -6.71
C GLN A 182 4.27 13.68 -7.37
N GLY A 183 3.83 13.05 -8.46
CA GLY A 183 2.66 13.52 -9.21
C GLY A 183 2.85 14.94 -9.77
N ASP A 184 2.00 15.86 -9.34
CA ASP A 184 2.01 17.29 -9.68
C ASP A 184 3.03 18.10 -8.88
N ARG A 185 3.74 17.48 -7.94
CA ARG A 185 4.74 18.09 -7.06
C ARG A 185 6.13 17.56 -7.33
N ALA A 186 7.12 18.39 -7.03
CA ALA A 186 8.53 18.05 -7.09
C ALA A 186 9.25 18.61 -5.87
N ILE A 187 10.20 17.85 -5.34
CA ILE A 187 11.02 18.23 -4.20
C ILE A 187 12.40 18.56 -4.73
N ILE A 188 12.84 19.79 -4.51
CA ILE A 188 14.15 20.29 -4.92
C ILE A 188 15.00 20.62 -3.68
N ARG A 189 16.32 20.49 -3.80
CA ARG A 189 17.23 21.01 -2.77
C ARG A 189 17.20 22.53 -2.79
N VAL A 190 17.01 23.16 -1.62
CA VAL A 190 16.94 24.62 -1.52
C VAL A 190 18.28 25.25 -1.85
N GLY A 191 19.35 24.90 -1.13
CA GLY A 191 20.70 25.42 -1.38
C GLY A 191 20.74 26.93 -1.66
N ALA A 192 21.20 27.32 -2.85
CA ALA A 192 21.31 28.71 -3.29
C ALA A 192 19.96 29.41 -3.62
N LEU A 193 18.85 28.65 -3.63
CA LEU A 193 17.49 29.15 -3.88
C LEU A 193 16.78 29.60 -2.58
N ALA A 194 17.43 29.49 -1.42
CA ALA A 194 16.86 29.90 -0.14
C ALA A 194 16.37 31.36 -0.17
N GLY A 195 15.12 31.57 0.24
CA GLY A 195 14.50 32.90 0.30
C GLY A 195 14.19 33.54 -1.05
N ARG A 196 14.36 32.83 -2.17
CA ARG A 196 14.07 33.34 -3.51
C ARG A 196 12.66 32.94 -3.95
N GLU A 197 12.00 33.84 -4.69
CA GLU A 197 10.70 33.55 -5.31
C GLU A 197 10.91 32.78 -6.63
N ILE A 198 10.24 31.64 -6.77
CA ILE A 198 10.28 30.77 -7.95
C ILE A 198 8.95 30.87 -8.70
N VAL A 199 9.01 30.88 -10.03
CA VAL A 199 7.82 30.81 -10.89
C VAL A 199 7.21 29.41 -10.79
N THR A 200 5.94 29.32 -10.38
CA THR A 200 5.22 28.05 -10.19
C THR A 200 4.82 27.36 -11.49
N GLU A 201 4.62 28.12 -12.56
CA GLU A 201 4.19 27.62 -13.87
C GLU A 201 5.05 28.22 -14.97
N ARG A 202 5.90 27.38 -15.59
CA ARG A 202 6.77 27.80 -16.68
C ARG A 202 6.00 27.75 -18.01
N SER A 203 5.38 28.87 -18.38
CA SER A 203 4.85 29.04 -19.74
C SER A 203 6.02 29.06 -20.76
N PRO A 204 5.87 28.51 -21.98
CA PRO A 204 6.89 28.59 -23.02
C PRO A 204 7.34 30.01 -23.37
N LEU A 205 6.53 31.02 -23.02
CA LEU A 205 6.81 32.44 -23.22
C LEU A 205 7.68 33.05 -22.11
N LEU A 206 7.89 32.34 -20.99
CA LEU A 206 8.70 32.79 -19.87
C LEU A 206 10.13 32.23 -19.99
N GLY A 207 11.08 33.14 -20.18
CA GLY A 207 12.51 32.87 -20.26
C GLY A 207 13.32 33.81 -19.39
N ALA A 208 14.62 33.53 -19.28
CA ALA A 208 15.54 34.38 -18.56
C ALA A 208 15.59 35.80 -19.16
N GLY A 209 15.69 36.82 -18.31
CA GLY A 209 15.80 38.23 -18.70
C GLY A 209 14.46 38.96 -18.88
N ILE A 210 13.34 38.23 -18.93
CA ILE A 210 12.00 38.81 -19.07
C ILE A 210 11.60 39.51 -17.78
N LYS A 211 11.16 40.77 -17.90
CA LYS A 211 10.54 41.50 -16.81
C LYS A 211 9.09 41.02 -16.64
N VAL A 212 8.75 40.58 -15.45
CA VAL A 212 7.41 40.12 -15.11
C VAL A 212 6.79 41.01 -14.05
N ARG A 213 5.48 40.94 -13.90
CA ARG A 213 4.80 41.47 -12.72
C ARG A 213 4.40 40.26 -11.87
N PRO A 214 5.09 40.00 -10.74
CA PRO A 214 4.83 38.79 -9.96
C PRO A 214 3.40 38.81 -9.41
N ILE A 215 2.66 37.73 -9.67
CA ILE A 215 1.38 37.47 -9.01
C ILE A 215 1.70 36.51 -7.87
N ARG A 216 1.76 37.04 -6.66
CA ARG A 216 2.01 36.23 -5.47
C ARG A 216 0.73 35.48 -5.12
N ALA A 217 0.78 34.15 -5.19
CA ALA A 217 -0.23 33.33 -4.55
C ALA A 217 -0.14 33.61 -3.05
N THR A 218 -1.19 34.17 -2.46
CA THR A 218 -1.28 34.31 -1.00
C THR A 218 -1.17 32.92 -0.38
N ALA A 219 -0.20 32.76 0.51
CA ALA A 219 0.06 31.52 1.24
C ALA A 219 -1.23 31.07 1.95
N GLY A 220 -1.92 30.09 1.37
CA GLY A 220 -3.25 29.65 1.80
C GLY A 220 -4.03 28.92 0.70
N ALA A 221 -3.75 29.20 -0.57
CA ALA A 221 -4.34 28.43 -1.67
C ALA A 221 -3.56 27.13 -1.90
N ARG A 222 -4.00 26.03 -1.29
CA ARG A 222 -3.66 24.69 -1.76
C ARG A 222 -4.07 24.60 -3.22
N VAL A 223 -3.10 24.40 -4.12
CA VAL A 223 -3.37 24.08 -5.53
C VAL A 223 -4.12 22.75 -5.54
N GLY A 224 -5.43 22.86 -5.77
CA GLY A 224 -6.45 21.83 -5.64
C GLY A 224 -7.85 22.42 -5.84
N ASP A 225 -8.07 23.66 -5.37
CA ASP A 225 -9.35 24.36 -5.56
C ASP A 225 -9.24 25.45 -6.64
N ALA A 226 -9.34 25.03 -7.90
CA ALA A 226 -9.72 25.92 -9.00
C ALA A 226 -10.90 25.29 -9.76
N ALA A 227 -11.99 25.04 -9.04
CA ALA A 227 -13.34 25.01 -9.59
C ALA A 227 -14.34 25.51 -8.54
N MET A 228 -15.15 26.49 -8.95
CA MET A 228 -16.33 27.04 -8.27
C MET A 228 -16.12 28.00 -7.09
N THR A 229 -16.22 29.30 -7.43
CA THR A 229 -16.74 30.36 -6.59
C THR A 229 -18.15 30.06 -6.06
N ALA A 230 -18.29 29.92 -4.75
CA ALA A 230 -19.44 30.36 -3.95
C ALA A 230 -19.01 30.48 -2.47
N PRO A 231 -19.53 31.45 -1.69
CA PRO A 231 -18.99 31.79 -0.37
C PRO A 231 -19.57 30.92 0.75
N ASP A 232 -18.76 30.77 1.80
CA ASP A 232 -19.06 30.37 3.18
C ASP A 232 -20.01 29.18 3.41
N GLU A 233 -19.47 28.08 3.91
CA GLU A 233 -19.81 27.57 5.25
C GLU A 233 -18.96 26.34 5.61
N ALA A 234 -18.00 26.55 6.52
CA ALA A 234 -17.41 25.48 7.29
C ALA A 234 -18.42 25.03 8.37
N ALA A 235 -19.32 24.11 8.03
CA ALA A 235 -20.08 23.33 9.00
C ALA A 235 -20.63 22.02 8.41
N ALA A 236 -20.25 20.92 9.04
CA ALA A 236 -20.87 19.60 9.01
C ALA A 236 -20.61 18.67 7.81
N ILE A 237 -20.07 17.50 8.15
CA ILE A 237 -20.24 16.23 7.45
C ILE A 237 -21.75 16.02 7.27
N VAL A 238 -22.31 16.38 6.11
CA VAL A 238 -23.69 16.06 5.73
C VAL A 238 -23.64 15.54 4.31
N GLY A 239 -23.62 14.21 4.16
CA GLY A 239 -24.01 13.61 2.90
C GLY A 239 -25.39 14.16 2.53
N GLU A 240 -25.57 14.59 1.28
CA GLU A 240 -26.82 15.19 0.79
C GLU A 240 -28.04 14.44 1.34
N MET A 241 -28.78 15.06 2.26
CA MET A 241 -29.99 14.47 2.82
C MET A 241 -31.16 14.89 1.92
N ILE A 242 -31.85 13.91 1.32
CA ILE A 242 -32.99 14.14 0.43
C ILE A 242 -34.28 13.85 1.19
N ASP A 243 -35.26 14.75 1.07
CA ASP A 243 -36.64 14.49 1.48
C ASP A 243 -37.32 13.63 0.40
N LEU A 244 -37.68 12.40 0.75
CA LEU A 244 -38.36 11.47 -0.16
C LEU A 244 -39.89 11.64 -0.08
N THR A 245 -40.56 11.72 -1.24
CA THR A 245 -42.02 11.66 -1.32
C THR A 245 -42.53 10.30 -0.80
N PRO A 246 -43.76 10.23 -0.23
CA PRO A 246 -44.31 9.00 0.34
C PRO A 246 -44.34 7.83 -0.65
N GLU A 247 -44.63 8.09 -1.92
CA GLU A 247 -44.72 7.09 -2.98
C GLU A 247 -43.34 6.52 -3.34
N ARG A 248 -42.31 7.38 -3.42
CA ARG A 248 -40.93 6.98 -3.75
C ARG A 248 -40.33 6.15 -2.61
N ARG A 249 -40.64 6.50 -1.36
CA ARG A 249 -40.23 5.75 -0.16
C ARG A 249 -40.82 4.33 -0.15
N ALA A 250 -42.11 4.18 -0.44
CA ALA A 250 -42.78 2.88 -0.45
C ALA A 250 -42.17 1.94 -1.49
N GLY A 251 -41.81 2.45 -2.68
CA GLY A 251 -41.13 1.67 -3.72
C GLY A 251 -39.75 1.16 -3.29
N LEU A 252 -38.94 2.02 -2.65
CA LEU A 252 -37.60 1.65 -2.18
C LEU A 252 -37.66 0.62 -1.04
N VAL A 253 -38.61 0.76 -0.11
CA VAL A 253 -38.81 -0.19 0.99
C VAL A 253 -39.23 -1.56 0.45
N ALA A 254 -40.20 -1.62 -0.46
CA ALA A 254 -40.66 -2.88 -1.06
C ALA A 254 -39.53 -3.62 -1.80
N PHE A 255 -38.67 -2.88 -2.52
CA PHE A 255 -37.52 -3.46 -3.22
C PHE A 255 -36.48 -4.05 -2.26
N VAL A 256 -36.16 -3.34 -1.17
CA VAL A 256 -35.23 -3.81 -0.14
C VAL A 256 -35.81 -5.02 0.61
N GLU A 257 -37.13 -5.08 0.81
CA GLU A 257 -37.82 -6.22 1.41
C GLU A 257 -37.82 -7.48 0.54
N GLN A 258 -37.92 -7.34 -0.78
CA GLN A 258 -37.93 -8.47 -1.72
C GLN A 258 -36.52 -8.93 -2.15
N SER A 259 -35.48 -8.14 -1.88
CA SER A 259 -34.10 -8.49 -2.25
C SER A 259 -33.59 -9.70 -1.46
N ARG A 260 -33.27 -10.80 -2.18
CA ARG A 260 -32.66 -12.03 -1.63
C ARG A 260 -31.13 -11.98 -1.56
N GLN A 261 -30.52 -10.94 -2.10
CA GLN A 261 -29.05 -10.79 -2.21
C GLN A 261 -28.44 -9.94 -1.07
N MET A 262 -29.25 -9.46 -0.12
CA MET A 262 -28.78 -8.63 1.01
C MET A 262 -28.76 -9.41 2.34
N PRO A 263 -27.65 -9.33 3.12
CA PRO A 263 -27.59 -9.86 4.48
C PRO A 263 -28.62 -9.18 5.42
N ALA A 264 -29.15 -9.92 6.40
CA ALA A 264 -30.23 -9.46 7.27
C ALA A 264 -29.90 -8.16 8.05
N GLU A 265 -28.66 -8.01 8.52
CA GLU A 265 -28.22 -6.81 9.26
C GLU A 265 -28.11 -5.56 8.36
N ALA A 266 -27.68 -5.73 7.11
CA ALA A 266 -27.62 -4.63 6.14
C ALA A 266 -29.03 -4.18 5.74
N LYS A 267 -29.94 -5.14 5.57
CA LYS A 267 -31.36 -4.88 5.30
C LYS A 267 -32.02 -4.09 6.42
N ALA A 268 -31.77 -4.47 7.68
CA ALA A 268 -32.29 -3.74 8.85
C ALA A 268 -31.79 -2.29 8.92
N ARG A 269 -30.50 -2.05 8.63
CA ARG A 269 -29.92 -0.70 8.61
C ARG A 269 -30.52 0.19 7.51
N VAL A 270 -30.71 -0.35 6.31
CA VAL A 270 -31.29 0.41 5.19
C VAL A 270 -32.77 0.71 5.42
N LEU A 271 -33.54 -0.23 5.98
CA LEU A 271 -34.93 -0.01 6.35
C LEU A 271 -35.08 1.01 7.48
N ALA A 272 -34.15 1.05 8.44
CA ALA A 272 -34.12 2.07 9.47
C ALA A 272 -33.87 3.46 8.88
N ALA A 273 -32.89 3.58 7.97
CA ALA A 273 -32.58 4.85 7.29
C ALA A 273 -33.74 5.35 6.41
N LEU A 274 -34.50 4.46 5.75
CA LEU A 274 -35.67 4.82 4.94
C LEU A 274 -36.92 5.20 5.76
N ARG A 275 -36.92 4.96 7.08
CA ARG A 275 -37.99 5.39 7.99
C ARG A 275 -37.81 6.84 8.48
N GLU A 276 -36.61 7.39 8.38
CA GLU A 276 -36.34 8.78 8.77
C GLU A 276 -36.95 9.77 7.76
N THR A 277 -37.24 10.99 8.21
CA THR A 277 -37.83 12.04 7.35
C THR A 277 -36.87 12.45 6.24
N ARG A 278 -35.57 12.48 6.56
CA ARG A 278 -34.46 12.82 5.68
C ARG A 278 -33.57 11.61 5.47
N VAL A 279 -33.30 11.24 4.22
CA VAL A 279 -32.51 10.04 3.90
C VAL A 279 -31.26 10.43 3.11
N PRO A 280 -30.08 9.84 3.39
CA PRO A 280 -28.88 10.10 2.60
C PRO A 280 -29.08 9.75 1.12
N ALA A 281 -28.75 10.68 0.22
CA ALA A 281 -28.90 10.56 -1.23
C ALA A 281 -28.17 9.35 -1.80
N GLU A 282 -27.04 8.95 -1.20
CA GLU A 282 -26.25 7.80 -1.64
C GLU A 282 -26.98 6.47 -1.45
N ILE A 283 -27.77 6.33 -0.37
CA ILE A 283 -28.56 5.12 -0.11
C ILE A 283 -29.65 4.99 -1.19
N VAL A 284 -30.32 6.10 -1.51
CA VAL A 284 -31.37 6.15 -2.55
C VAL A 284 -30.79 5.86 -3.94
N ARG A 285 -29.72 6.57 -4.34
CA ARG A 285 -29.05 6.39 -5.64
C ARG A 285 -28.58 4.96 -5.86
N ARG A 286 -28.07 4.30 -4.83
CA ARG A 286 -27.59 2.90 -4.90
C ARG A 286 -28.73 1.90 -5.02
N ILE A 287 -29.89 2.16 -4.43
CA ILE A 287 -31.08 1.29 -4.59
C ILE A 287 -31.68 1.50 -5.97
N GLU A 288 -31.80 2.75 -6.44
CA GLU A 288 -32.35 3.07 -7.78
C GLU A 288 -31.47 2.53 -8.91
N ALA A 289 -30.14 2.61 -8.78
CA ALA A 289 -29.20 2.01 -9.74
C ALA A 289 -29.34 0.47 -9.85
N ARG A 290 -29.86 -0.19 -8.80
CA ARG A 290 -30.17 -1.63 -8.80
C ARG A 290 -31.59 -1.97 -9.26
N MET A 291 -32.51 -1.01 -9.21
CA MET A 291 -33.86 -1.17 -9.75
C MET A 291 -33.92 -0.94 -11.27
N GLY A 292 -33.03 -0.08 -11.79
CA GLY A 292 -32.97 0.29 -13.21
C GLY A 292 -31.98 -0.52 -14.06
N GLY A 293 -31.40 -1.59 -13.52
CA GLY A 293 -30.54 -2.55 -14.22
C GLY A 293 -31.29 -3.83 -14.59
#